data_AF-A0A7X1VP65-F1
#
_entry.id   AF-A0A7X1VP65-F1
#
_cell.length_a   1.000
_cell.length_b   1.000
_cell.length_c   1.000
_cell.angle_alpha   90.00
_cell.angle_beta   90.00
_cell.angle_gamma   90.00
#
_symmetry.space_group_name_H-M   'P 1'
#
loop_
_entity.id
_entity.type
_entity.pdbx_description
1 polymer ?
#
loop_
_entity_poly.entity_id
_entity_poly.type
_entity_poly.pdbx_seq_one_letter_code
_entity_poly.pdbx_strand_id
1 'polypeptide(L)'
;MSFLSNIFARRQQSSSVAKDRLQILLAHERGAGEAGESDLIRQLHKEIMEVIARHVAVDQDKVQIKVDRGSGCSMLEIDVEVPQELSGKRGS
;
A
#
# COMPACT_ATOMS: atom_id res chain seq x y z
N MET A 1 16.00 -12.41 -7.73
CA MET A 1 15.94 -12.26 -6.26
C MET A 1 16.29 -10.83 -5.82
N SER A 2 15.53 -9.82 -6.27
CA SER A 2 15.69 -8.42 -5.86
C SER A 2 14.37 -7.63 -5.97
N PHE A 3 13.28 -8.21 -5.47
CA PHE A 3 11.95 -7.56 -5.55
C PHE A 3 11.77 -6.53 -4.43
N LEU A 4 12.23 -6.84 -3.22
CA LEU A 4 12.10 -5.97 -2.04
C LEU A 4 13.04 -4.76 -2.08
N SER A 5 14.22 -4.90 -2.69
CA SER A 5 15.26 -3.87 -2.72
C SER A 5 14.85 -2.62 -3.52
N ASN A 6 14.08 -2.77 -4.59
CA ASN A 6 13.61 -1.65 -5.41
C ASN A 6 12.58 -0.75 -4.72
N ILE A 7 11.86 -1.28 -3.73
CA ILE A 7 10.86 -0.56 -2.95
C ILE A 7 11.55 0.35 -1.93
N PHE A 8 12.52 -0.19 -1.18
CA PHE A 8 13.27 0.58 -0.19
C PHE A 8 14.25 1.58 -0.82
N ALA A 9 14.72 1.35 -2.04
CA ALA A 9 15.65 2.26 -2.74
C ALA A 9 15.01 3.61 -3.10
N ARG A 10 13.68 3.70 -3.25
CA ARG A 10 12.97 4.95 -3.55
C ARG A 10 12.95 5.95 -2.37
N ARG A 11 13.45 5.53 -1.20
CA ARG A 11 13.51 6.33 0.05
C ARG A 11 14.58 7.43 0.05
N GLN A 12 15.46 7.50 -0.95
CA GLN A 12 16.46 8.57 -1.07
C GLN A 12 15.91 9.84 -1.74
N GLN A 13 14.93 10.50 -1.13
CA GLN A 13 14.64 11.91 -1.44
C GLN A 13 14.43 12.70 -0.15
N SER A 14 15.52 13.30 0.32
CA SER A 14 15.57 14.25 1.40
C SER A 14 15.14 15.64 0.89
N SER A 15 13.87 16.01 1.07
CA SER A 15 13.47 17.42 1.05
C SER A 15 12.38 17.69 2.10
N SER A 16 12.85 18.18 3.25
CA SER A 16 12.33 19.18 4.21
C SER A 16 10.82 19.45 4.47
N VAL A 17 9.86 18.70 3.91
CA VAL A 17 8.46 18.74 4.36
C VAL A 17 7.97 17.30 4.42
N ALA A 18 8.41 16.59 5.46
CA ALA A 18 8.21 15.14 5.61
C ALA A 18 6.74 14.83 5.92
N LYS A 19 5.92 14.77 4.87
CA LYS A 19 4.62 14.11 4.95
C LYS A 19 4.89 12.62 5.12
N ASP A 20 4.28 12.03 6.14
CA ASP A 20 4.42 10.60 6.39
C ASP A 20 3.84 9.83 5.19
N ARG A 21 4.44 8.70 4.82
CA ARG A 21 3.97 7.87 3.70
C ARG A 21 3.80 6.44 4.15
N LEU A 22 2.66 5.85 3.77
CA LEU A 22 2.33 4.46 4.07
C LEU A 22 2.37 3.66 2.76
N GLN A 23 3.32 2.74 2.66
CA GLN A 23 3.46 1.84 1.53
C GLN A 23 3.13 0.41 1.96
N ILE A 24 2.20 -0.24 1.26
CA ILE A 24 1.78 -1.62 1.49
C ILE A 24 2.00 -2.41 0.21
N LEU A 25 2.64 -3.58 0.35
CA LEU A 25 2.79 -4.54 -0.73
C LEU A 25 2.14 -5.86 -0.32
N LEU A 26 1.18 -6.32 -1.13
CA LEU A 26 0.58 -7.64 -1.04
C LEU A 26 0.98 -8.45 -2.26
N ALA A 27 1.46 -9.66 -2.02
CA ALA A 27 1.71 -10.66 -3.04
C ALA A 27 0.94 -11.92 -2.65
N HIS A 28 0.17 -12.45 -3.59
CA HIS A 28 -0.67 -13.61 -3.40
C HIS A 28 -0.34 -14.64 -4.49
N GLU A 29 0.27 -15.74 -4.07
CA GLU A 29 0.58 -16.89 -4.95
C GLU A 29 -0.69 -17.67 -5.24
N ARG A 30 -0.89 -18.01 -6.51
CA ARG A 30 -2.09 -18.71 -6.95
C ARG A 30 -1.97 -20.20 -6.67
N GLY A 31 -2.84 -20.71 -5.80
CA GLY A 31 -3.01 -22.15 -5.62
C GLY A 31 -3.63 -22.77 -6.88
N ALA A 32 -3.09 -23.89 -7.36
CA ALA A 32 -3.67 -24.61 -8.49
C ALA A 32 -5.06 -25.18 -8.10
N GLY A 33 -6.13 -24.43 -8.37
CA GLY A 33 -7.52 -24.88 -8.16
C GLY A 33 -8.53 -23.81 -7.78
N GLU A 34 -8.10 -22.61 -7.38
CA GLU A 34 -8.99 -21.60 -6.81
C GLU A 34 -9.46 -20.58 -7.86
N ALA A 35 -10.61 -20.81 -8.48
CA ALA A 35 -11.23 -19.89 -9.45
C ALA A 35 -11.73 -18.55 -8.82
N GLY A 36 -11.55 -18.36 -7.50
CA GLY A 36 -12.01 -17.18 -6.75
C GLY A 36 -10.91 -16.15 -6.37
N GLU A 37 -9.63 -16.44 -6.61
CA GLU A 37 -8.51 -15.62 -6.07
C GLU A 37 -8.41 -14.20 -6.62
N SER A 38 -8.93 -13.94 -7.83
CA SER A 38 -8.96 -12.57 -8.35
C SER A 38 -9.82 -11.62 -7.52
N ASP A 39 -10.74 -12.19 -6.73
CA ASP A 39 -11.62 -11.45 -5.83
C ASP A 39 -10.92 -11.12 -4.50
N LEU A 40 -10.02 -11.98 -4.01
CA LEU A 40 -9.29 -11.75 -2.75
C LEU A 40 -8.47 -10.47 -2.77
N ILE A 41 -7.65 -10.25 -3.81
CA ILE A 41 -6.85 -9.01 -3.92
C ILE A 41 -7.74 -7.77 -4.02
N ARG A 42 -8.89 -7.89 -4.71
CA ARG A 42 -9.86 -6.77 -4.83
C ARG A 42 -10.56 -6.50 -3.49
N GLN A 43 -10.90 -7.55 -2.76
CA GLN A 43 -11.52 -7.46 -1.44
C GLN A 43 -10.56 -6.86 -0.42
N LEU A 44 -9.33 -7.38 -0.33
CA LEU A 44 -8.29 -6.87 0.56
C LEU A 44 -7.97 -5.41 0.27
N HIS A 45 -7.89 -5.02 -1.01
CA HIS A 45 -7.76 -3.62 -1.38
C HIS A 45 -8.87 -2.76 -0.75
N LYS A 46 -10.14 -3.15 -0.91
CA LYS A 46 -11.28 -2.41 -0.36
C LYS A 46 -11.20 -2.32 1.17
N GLU A 47 -10.96 -3.43 1.83
CA GLU A 47 -10.89 -3.49 3.30
C GLU A 47 -9.72 -2.67 3.85
N ILE A 48 -8.54 -2.77 3.25
CA ILE A 48 -7.37 -2.00 3.65
C ILE A 48 -7.62 -0.51 3.46
N MET A 49 -8.19 -0.10 2.33
CA MET A 49 -8.53 1.31 2.11
C MET A 49 -9.54 1.84 3.13
N GLU A 50 -10.53 1.03 3.51
CA GLU A 50 -11.51 1.39 4.53
C GLU A 50 -10.88 1.48 5.94
N VAL A 51 -9.94 0.60 6.27
CA VAL A 51 -9.17 0.68 7.53
C VAL A 51 -8.28 1.93 7.53
N ILE A 52 -7.53 2.19 6.47
CA ILE A 52 -6.65 3.36 6.39
C ILE A 52 -7.49 4.64 6.49
N ALA A 53 -8.61 4.74 5.78
CA ALA A 53 -9.50 5.90 5.84
C ALA A 53 -10.11 6.14 7.24
N ARG A 54 -10.24 5.09 8.06
CA ARG A 54 -10.70 5.22 9.46
C ARG A 54 -9.63 5.76 10.41
N HIS A 55 -8.35 5.52 10.12
CA HIS A 55 -7.24 5.91 10.99
C HIS A 55 -6.44 7.10 10.47
N VAL A 56 -6.57 7.40 9.17
CA VAL A 56 -5.83 8.43 8.47
C VAL A 56 -6.78 9.24 7.62
N ALA A 57 -6.62 10.57 7.65
CA ALA A 57 -7.24 11.43 6.64
C ALA A 57 -6.55 11.17 5.30
N VAL A 58 -7.13 10.24 4.52
CA VAL A 58 -6.62 9.86 3.21
C VAL A 58 -7.17 10.81 2.17
N ASP A 59 -6.28 11.49 1.46
CA ASP A 59 -6.62 12.19 0.22
C ASP A 59 -6.63 11.17 -0.92
N GLN A 60 -7.82 10.89 -1.49
CA GLN A 60 -7.96 9.89 -2.56
C GLN A 60 -7.11 10.24 -3.78
N ASP A 61 -6.84 11.53 -4.02
CA ASP A 61 -6.00 11.98 -5.13
C ASP A 61 -4.51 11.65 -4.92
N LYS A 62 -4.14 11.26 -3.69
CA LYS A 62 -2.78 10.89 -3.28
C LYS A 62 -2.61 9.42 -2.95
N VAL A 63 -3.57 8.61 -3.37
CA VAL A 63 -3.49 7.15 -3.27
C VAL A 63 -3.02 6.61 -4.61
N GLN A 64 -1.85 5.99 -4.64
CA GLN A 64 -1.37 5.26 -5.82
C GLN A 64 -1.57 3.77 -5.62
N ILE A 65 -2.29 3.14 -6.55
CA ILE A 65 -2.54 1.70 -6.53
C ILE A 65 -1.97 1.09 -7.80
N LYS A 66 -1.19 0.02 -7.65
CA LYS A 66 -0.76 -0.82 -8.77
C LYS A 66 -1.15 -2.24 -8.52
N VAL A 67 -1.82 -2.83 -9.49
CA VAL A 67 -2.16 -4.25 -9.48
C VAL A 67 -1.44 -4.92 -10.63
N ASP A 68 -0.57 -5.87 -10.33
CA ASP A 68 0.08 -6.72 -11.31
C ASP A 68 -0.49 -8.14 -11.20
N ARG A 69 -0.89 -8.72 -12.32
CA ARG A 69 -1.46 -10.07 -12.40
C ARG A 69 -0.57 -10.90 -13.30
N GLY A 70 0.46 -11.49 -12.70
CA GLY A 70 1.42 -12.36 -13.39
C GLY A 70 0.90 -13.77 -13.61
N SER A 71 1.75 -14.63 -14.21
CA SER A 71 1.46 -16.02 -14.58
C SER A 71 1.38 -17.01 -13.40
N GLY A 72 1.56 -16.57 -12.16
CA GLY A 72 1.31 -17.39 -10.97
C GLY A 72 1.10 -16.61 -9.67
N CYS A 73 1.17 -15.29 -9.70
CA CYS A 73 1.09 -14.45 -8.51
C CYS A 73 0.36 -13.15 -8.86
N SER A 74 -0.54 -12.74 -7.97
CA SER A 74 -1.19 -11.42 -8.03
C SER A 74 -0.54 -10.51 -7.01
N MET A 75 -0.20 -9.29 -7.44
CA MET A 75 0.49 -8.30 -6.63
C MET A 75 -0.35 -7.03 -6.55
N LEU A 76 -0.41 -6.44 -5.37
CA LEU A 76 -1.09 -5.18 -5.08
C LEU A 76 -0.14 -4.28 -4.29
N GLU A 77 0.25 -3.17 -4.89
CA GLU A 77 1.01 -2.10 -4.26
C GLU A 77 0.07 -0.93 -3.98
N ILE A 78 0.06 -0.45 -2.73
CA ILE A 78 -0.70 0.72 -2.29
C ILE A 78 0.29 1.70 -1.66
N ASP A 79 0.33 2.94 -2.16
CA ASP A 79 1.11 4.05 -1.62
C ASP A 79 0.14 5.19 -1.24
N VAL A 80 0.16 5.59 0.03
CA VAL A 80 -0.71 6.63 0.60
C VAL A 80 0.12 7.72 1.25
N GLU A 81 -0.11 8.96 0.85
CA GLU A 81 0.41 10.14 1.57
C GLU A 81 -0.43 10.41 2.82
N VAL A 82 0.20 10.35 3.99
CA VAL A 82 -0.41 10.59 5.29
C VAL A 82 -0.16 12.04 5.69
N PRO A 83 -1.21 12.84 5.97
CA PRO A 83 -1.04 14.19 6.46
C PRO A 83 -0.44 14.19 7.89
N GLN A 84 0.43 15.15 8.18
CA GLN A 84 1.18 15.25 9.46
C GLN A 84 0.29 15.43 10.71
N GLU A 85 -1.00 15.72 10.56
CA GLU A 85 -1.96 15.93 11.66
C GLU A 85 -2.03 14.73 12.65
N LEU A 86 -1.62 13.53 12.23
CA LEU A 86 -1.59 12.31 13.06
C LEU A 86 -0.25 12.07 13.78
N SER A 87 0.78 12.83 13.43
CA SER A 87 2.15 12.67 13.95
C SER A 87 2.36 13.41 15.29
N GLY A 88 1.41 14.24 15.73
CA GLY A 88 1.61 15.17 16.85
C GLY A 88 0.49 15.18 17.90
N LYS A 89 0.34 14.12 18.72
CA LYS A 89 -0.31 14.27 20.04
C LYS A 89 -0.02 13.15 21.05
N ARG A 90 1.26 12.84 21.30
CA ARG A 90 1.70 12.15 22.53
C ARG A 90 3.07 12.70 22.93
N GLY A 91 3.05 13.73 23.77
CA GLY A 91 4.26 14.38 24.27
C GLY A 91 3.97 15.82 24.68
N SER A 92 3.07 15.98 25.65
CA SER A 92 3.10 17.14 26.55
C SER A 92 3.33 16.64 27.96
#